data_AF-A0A7C2U8F1-F1
#
_entry.id   AF-A0A7C2U8F1-F1
#
_cell.length_a   1.000
_cell.length_b   1.000
_cell.length_c   1.000
_cell.angle_alpha   90.00
_cell.angle_beta   90.00
_cell.angle_gamma   90.00
#
_symmetry.space_group_name_H-M   'P 1'
#
loop_
_entity.id
_entity.type
_entity.pdbx_description
1 polymer ?
#
loop_
_entity_poly.entity_id
_entity_poly.type
_entity_poly.pdbx_seq_one_letter_code
_entity_poly.pdbx_strand_id
1 'polypeptide(L)'
;MRTAPVSYRGICLLGLVFLLAPLVLPQDKPKEPEDPQKKWVTHLAQQARADIRRFEQSKKKKPGEESPARKWAEIIWQYRLAHPGTPAADEAAREALWLLIRPEFHSEFVATLDTLKPEDSAWQRVFPSVYAVSRNKQDPDWFIQKLQAVLPHMKDKKARATAGLYLGRSYLDKKDQDKAKAVFETAAQEAPDSEEGDNVGRNSSNSCT
;
A
#
# COMPACT_ATOMS: atom_id res chain seq x y z
N MET A 1 -55.81 46.26 -45.60
CA MET A 1 -55.17 45.67 -46.80
C MET A 1 -53.98 44.86 -46.29
N ARG A 2 -54.02 43.51 -46.15
CA ARG A 2 -53.71 42.48 -47.18
C ARG A 2 -52.59 42.97 -48.11
N THR A 3 -51.37 42.44 -48.08
CA THR A 3 -50.98 41.08 -48.51
C THR A 3 -49.76 40.50 -47.76
N ALA A 4 -49.63 39.17 -47.82
CA ALA A 4 -48.62 38.32 -47.17
C ALA A 4 -47.50 37.91 -48.19
N PRO A 5 -46.73 36.80 -48.00
CA PRO A 5 -45.31 36.80 -47.59
C PRO A 5 -44.36 36.21 -48.66
N VAL A 6 -43.04 36.38 -48.50
CA VAL A 6 -42.04 35.63 -49.29
C VAL A 6 -41.11 34.85 -48.36
N SER A 7 -41.21 33.53 -48.47
CA SER A 7 -40.32 32.51 -47.94
C SER A 7 -38.89 32.65 -48.45
N TYR A 8 -37.90 32.44 -47.57
CA TYR A 8 -36.67 31.76 -47.95
C TYR A 8 -36.21 30.84 -46.82
N ARG A 9 -36.36 29.53 -47.06
CA ARG A 9 -35.79 28.45 -46.25
C ARG A 9 -34.32 28.31 -46.64
N GLY A 10 -33.42 28.91 -45.88
CA GLY A 10 -31.99 28.66 -45.95
C GLY A 10 -31.63 27.44 -45.10
N ILE A 11 -31.40 26.31 -45.78
CA ILE A 11 -30.88 25.07 -45.20
C ILE A 11 -29.40 25.31 -44.87
N CYS A 12 -29.06 25.49 -43.59
CA CYS A 12 -27.68 25.41 -43.13
C CYS A 12 -27.30 23.94 -42.95
N LEU A 13 -26.49 23.44 -43.89
CA LEU A 13 -25.86 22.14 -43.87
C LEU A 13 -24.99 21.96 -42.63
N LEU A 14 -25.29 20.90 -41.89
CA LEU A 14 -24.46 20.28 -40.85
C LEU A 14 -23.10 19.88 -41.44
N GLY A 15 -22.06 20.64 -41.11
CA GLY A 15 -20.67 20.22 -41.27
C GLY A 15 -20.25 19.34 -40.10
N LEU A 16 -20.56 18.03 -40.17
CA LEU A 16 -20.09 17.04 -39.21
C LEU A 16 -18.64 16.66 -39.54
N VAL A 17 -17.68 17.38 -38.96
CA VAL A 17 -16.26 17.01 -39.03
C VAL A 17 -16.05 15.80 -38.11
N PHE A 18 -15.96 14.61 -38.69
CA PHE A 18 -15.51 13.40 -38.01
C PHE A 18 -14.02 13.56 -37.66
N LEU A 19 -13.74 14.00 -36.42
CA LEU A 19 -12.43 13.85 -35.79
C LEU A 19 -12.15 12.36 -35.63
N LEU A 20 -11.38 11.81 -36.55
CA LEU A 20 -10.75 10.49 -36.44
C LEU A 20 -9.78 10.52 -35.25
N ALA A 21 -10.29 10.23 -34.05
CA ALA A 21 -9.44 9.90 -32.92
C ALA A 21 -8.73 8.58 -33.23
N PRO A 22 -7.39 8.49 -33.13
CA PRO A 22 -6.71 7.22 -33.24
C PRO A 22 -7.21 6.32 -32.12
N LEU A 23 -7.83 5.20 -32.51
CA LEU A 23 -8.20 4.12 -31.62
C LEU A 23 -6.90 3.52 -31.08
N VAL A 24 -6.38 4.06 -29.97
CA VAL A 24 -5.29 3.44 -29.23
C VAL A 24 -5.89 2.19 -28.60
N LEU A 25 -5.81 1.08 -29.32
CA LEU A 25 -6.10 -0.24 -28.76
C LEU A 25 -5.19 -0.39 -27.53
N PRO A 26 -5.74 -0.73 -26.35
CA PRO A 26 -4.93 -1.02 -25.19
C PRO A 26 -3.98 -2.15 -25.58
N GLN A 27 -2.69 -1.85 -25.67
CA GLN A 27 -1.70 -2.91 -25.76
C GLN A 27 -1.79 -3.69 -24.47
N ASP A 28 -2.34 -4.91 -24.55
CA ASP A 28 -2.19 -5.93 -23.53
C ASP A 28 -0.69 -6.09 -23.28
N LYS A 29 -0.20 -5.42 -22.23
CA LYS A 29 1.17 -5.60 -21.77
C LYS A 29 1.34 -7.10 -21.52
N PRO A 30 2.40 -7.74 -22.05
CA PRO A 30 2.65 -9.14 -21.81
C PRO A 30 2.54 -9.41 -20.31
N LYS A 31 1.62 -10.30 -19.93
CA LYS A 31 1.40 -10.68 -18.53
C LYS A 31 2.70 -11.31 -18.05
N GLU A 32 3.41 -10.61 -17.16
CA GLU A 32 4.65 -11.10 -16.59
C GLU A 32 4.43 -12.53 -16.06
N PRO A 33 5.27 -13.51 -16.43
CA PRO A 33 5.07 -14.89 -16.02
C PRO A 33 5.02 -14.97 -14.50
N GLU A 34 3.93 -15.52 -14.00
CA GLU A 34 3.59 -15.48 -12.58
C GLU A 34 4.56 -16.38 -11.78
N ASP A 35 5.32 -15.78 -10.87
CA ASP A 35 6.33 -16.47 -10.05
C ASP A 35 5.69 -17.60 -9.18
N PRO A 36 6.06 -18.88 -9.42
CA PRO A 36 5.53 -20.02 -8.66
C PRO A 36 5.79 -19.92 -7.15
N GLN A 37 6.91 -19.32 -6.75
CA GLN A 37 7.27 -19.14 -5.33
C GLN A 37 6.33 -18.14 -4.66
N LYS A 38 6.03 -17.03 -5.35
CA LYS A 38 5.07 -16.05 -4.88
C LYS A 38 3.65 -16.63 -4.75
N LYS A 39 3.24 -17.50 -5.69
CA LYS A 39 1.96 -18.25 -5.58
C LYS A 39 1.90 -19.10 -4.33
N TRP A 40 2.99 -19.81 -4.04
CA TRP A 40 3.07 -20.66 -2.87
C TRP A 40 2.95 -19.86 -1.56
N VAL A 41 3.67 -18.75 -1.43
CA VAL A 41 3.54 -17.84 -0.27
C VAL A 41 2.11 -17.32 -0.13
N THR A 42 1.50 -16.91 -1.25
CA THR A 42 0.11 -16.44 -1.28
C THR A 42 -0.84 -17.54 -0.80
N HIS A 43 -0.64 -18.78 -1.23
CA HIS A 43 -1.44 -19.92 -0.79
C HIS A 43 -1.31 -20.17 0.71
N LEU A 44 -0.08 -20.16 1.25
CA LEU A 44 0.13 -20.28 2.70
C LEU A 44 -0.57 -19.17 3.48
N ALA A 45 -0.47 -17.93 3.01
CA ALA A 45 -1.13 -16.80 3.67
C ALA A 45 -2.67 -16.91 3.62
N GLN A 46 -3.23 -17.50 2.55
CA GLN A 46 -4.67 -17.80 2.48
C GLN A 46 -5.07 -18.90 3.47
N GLN A 47 -4.27 -19.95 3.62
CA GLN A 47 -4.48 -20.99 4.61
C GLN A 47 -4.42 -20.42 6.03
N ALA A 48 -3.39 -19.62 6.34
CA ALA A 48 -3.24 -18.93 7.62
C ALA A 48 -4.48 -18.12 7.99
N ARG A 49 -4.99 -17.31 7.05
CA ARG A 49 -6.21 -16.52 7.24
C ARG A 49 -7.44 -17.40 7.46
N ALA A 50 -7.56 -18.52 6.75
CA ALA A 50 -8.68 -19.44 6.94
C ALA A 50 -8.67 -20.07 8.34
N ASP A 51 -7.50 -20.50 8.82
CA ASP A 51 -7.35 -21.09 10.14
C ASP A 51 -7.61 -20.08 11.25
N ILE A 52 -7.09 -18.85 11.13
CA ILE A 52 -7.38 -17.76 12.08
C ILE A 52 -8.88 -17.48 12.13
N ARG A 53 -9.55 -17.36 10.98
CA ARG A 53 -11.00 -17.14 10.96
C ARG A 53 -11.77 -18.27 11.61
N ARG A 54 -11.40 -19.55 11.36
CA ARG A 54 -12.03 -20.70 12.02
C ARG A 54 -11.83 -20.65 13.53
N PHE A 55 -10.61 -20.32 13.98
CA PHE A 55 -10.29 -20.16 15.39
C PHE A 55 -11.16 -19.06 16.05
N GLU A 56 -11.26 -17.89 15.42
CA GLU A 56 -12.08 -16.77 15.89
C GLU A 56 -13.59 -17.11 15.91
N GLN A 57 -14.09 -17.82 14.90
CA GLN A 57 -15.49 -18.22 14.78
C GLN A 57 -15.90 -19.33 15.76
N SER A 58 -14.96 -20.12 16.28
CA SER A 58 -15.24 -21.28 17.13
C SER A 58 -15.93 -20.93 18.45
N LYS A 59 -15.97 -19.64 18.86
CA LYS A 59 -16.58 -19.07 20.10
C LYS A 59 -16.16 -19.73 21.43
N LYS A 60 -15.40 -20.81 21.39
CA LYS A 60 -14.90 -21.58 22.53
C LYS A 60 -13.38 -21.55 22.46
N LYS A 61 -12.77 -20.41 22.78
CA LYS A 61 -11.36 -20.42 23.17
C LYS A 61 -11.25 -21.34 24.36
N LYS A 62 -10.66 -22.53 24.18
CA LYS A 62 -10.29 -23.33 25.35
C LYS A 62 -9.27 -22.53 26.15
N PRO A 63 -9.33 -22.55 27.48
CA PRO A 63 -8.28 -21.93 28.30
C PRO A 63 -6.91 -22.43 27.84
N GLY A 64 -6.01 -21.51 27.48
CA GLY A 64 -4.66 -21.82 27.00
C GLY A 64 -4.53 -22.11 25.50
N GLU A 65 -5.59 -22.08 24.70
CA GLU A 65 -5.48 -22.25 23.25
C GLU A 65 -5.00 -20.97 22.57
N GLU A 66 -3.78 -21.00 22.03
CA GLU A 66 -3.18 -19.87 21.32
C GLU A 66 -3.76 -19.70 19.91
N SER A 67 -3.80 -18.46 19.43
CA SER A 67 -4.19 -18.20 18.03
C SER A 67 -3.21 -18.88 17.08
N PRO A 68 -3.68 -19.49 15.98
CA PRO A 68 -2.78 -20.06 14.96
C PRO A 68 -1.93 -18.99 14.25
N ALA A 69 -2.22 -17.70 14.45
CA ALA A 69 -1.49 -16.59 13.85
C ALA A 69 0.02 -16.64 14.13
N ARG A 70 0.43 -16.91 15.38
CA ARG A 70 1.86 -16.99 15.74
C ARG A 70 2.59 -18.08 14.96
N LYS A 71 2.02 -19.30 14.94
CA LYS A 71 2.59 -20.44 14.20
C LYS A 71 2.69 -20.14 12.70
N TRP A 72 1.66 -19.56 12.11
CA TRP A 72 1.66 -19.22 10.69
C TRP A 72 2.67 -18.11 10.35
N ALA A 73 2.77 -17.08 11.19
CA ALA A 73 3.75 -16.02 11.04
C ALA A 73 5.17 -16.60 11.04
N GLU A 74 5.47 -17.52 11.97
CA GLU A 74 6.76 -18.19 12.05
C GLU A 74 7.06 -19.03 10.79
N ILE A 75 6.12 -19.86 10.33
CA ILE A 75 6.29 -20.68 9.12
C ILE A 75 6.60 -19.80 7.90
N ILE A 76 5.83 -18.72 7.71
CA ILE A 76 6.00 -17.81 6.59
C ILE A 76 7.31 -17.01 6.74
N TRP A 77 7.69 -16.64 7.96
CA TRP A 77 8.96 -15.96 8.22
C TRP A 77 10.17 -16.83 7.93
N GLN A 78 10.13 -18.12 8.30
CA GLN A 78 11.20 -19.07 7.96
C GLN A 78 11.41 -19.17 6.45
N TYR A 79 10.34 -19.08 5.66
CA TYR A 79 10.46 -19.00 4.21
C TYR A 79 11.23 -17.74 3.76
N ARG A 80 10.93 -16.57 4.35
CA ARG A 80 11.68 -15.32 4.10
C ARG A 80 13.16 -15.46 4.42
N LEU A 81 13.50 -16.12 5.53
CA LEU A 81 14.89 -16.32 5.95
C LEU A 81 15.63 -17.27 5.00
N ALA A 82 14.96 -18.28 4.46
CA ALA A 82 15.55 -19.24 3.53
C ALA A 82 15.75 -18.69 2.10
N HIS A 83 15.01 -17.64 1.71
CA HIS A 83 15.03 -17.11 0.34
C HIS A 83 15.28 -15.58 0.29
N PRO A 84 16.32 -15.05 0.93
CA PRO A 84 16.48 -13.60 1.05
C PRO A 84 16.64 -12.90 -0.31
N GLY A 85 16.04 -11.72 -0.45
CA GLY A 85 16.17 -10.87 -1.64
C GLY A 85 15.31 -11.29 -2.83
N THR A 86 14.37 -12.23 -2.68
CA THR A 86 13.41 -12.56 -3.74
C THR A 86 12.08 -11.85 -3.53
N PRO A 87 11.31 -11.55 -4.61
CA PRO A 87 9.96 -10.98 -4.48
C PRO A 87 9.01 -11.83 -3.64
N ALA A 88 9.12 -13.16 -3.71
CA ALA A 88 8.33 -14.07 -2.90
C ALA A 88 8.69 -13.96 -1.41
N ALA A 89 9.96 -13.72 -1.09
CA ALA A 89 10.41 -13.51 0.28
C ALA A 89 9.88 -12.18 0.83
N ASP A 90 9.95 -11.09 0.06
CA ASP A 90 9.38 -9.79 0.45
C ASP A 90 7.86 -9.90 0.72
N GLU A 91 7.16 -10.70 -0.08
CA GLU A 91 5.76 -11.03 0.13
C GLU A 91 5.54 -11.86 1.41
N ALA A 92 6.41 -12.83 1.70
CA ALA A 92 6.37 -13.60 2.93
C ALA A 92 6.60 -12.70 4.16
N ALA A 93 7.54 -11.76 4.10
CA ALA A 93 7.78 -10.80 5.17
C ALA A 93 6.52 -9.95 5.45
N ARG A 94 5.87 -9.45 4.40
CA ARG A 94 4.58 -8.73 4.51
C ARG A 94 3.53 -9.55 5.22
N GLU A 95 3.34 -10.79 4.79
CA GLU A 95 2.29 -11.67 5.29
C GLU A 95 2.54 -12.12 6.73
N ALA A 96 3.77 -12.52 7.06
CA ALA A 96 4.15 -12.87 8.43
C ALA A 96 3.93 -11.71 9.40
N LEU A 97 4.39 -10.50 9.06
CA LEU A 97 4.18 -9.32 9.91
C LEU A 97 2.70 -8.94 10.01
N TRP A 98 1.92 -9.07 8.93
CA TRP A 98 0.47 -8.82 8.98
C TRP A 98 -0.24 -9.75 9.97
N LEU A 99 0.16 -11.02 10.09
CA LEU A 99 -0.41 -11.96 11.05
C LEU A 99 -0.13 -11.57 12.51
N LEU A 100 0.91 -10.76 12.76
CA LEU A 100 1.35 -10.33 14.08
C LEU A 100 0.87 -8.90 14.47
N ILE A 101 -0.01 -8.26 13.69
CA ILE A 101 -0.46 -6.88 13.98
C ILE A 101 -1.34 -6.74 15.22
N ARG A 102 -1.89 -7.86 15.72
CA ARG A 102 -2.80 -7.87 16.87
C ARG A 102 -2.05 -7.51 18.17
N PRO A 103 -2.69 -6.80 19.12
CA PRO A 103 -2.03 -6.34 20.34
C PRO A 103 -1.26 -7.41 21.13
N GLU A 104 -1.81 -8.62 21.21
CA GLU A 104 -1.15 -9.72 21.93
C GLU A 104 0.15 -10.25 21.28
N PHE A 105 0.46 -9.83 20.05
CA PHE A 105 1.65 -10.25 19.29
C PHE A 105 2.61 -9.10 18.97
N HIS A 106 2.41 -7.91 19.55
CA HIS A 106 3.24 -6.74 19.24
C HIS A 106 4.72 -6.94 19.58
N SER A 107 5.03 -7.66 20.65
CA SER A 107 6.40 -7.97 21.05
C SER A 107 7.11 -8.78 19.95
N GLU A 108 6.43 -9.82 19.46
CA GLU A 108 6.91 -10.69 18.39
C GLU A 108 6.96 -9.97 17.05
N PHE A 109 5.99 -9.08 16.77
CA PHE A 109 6.02 -8.22 15.59
C PHE A 109 7.28 -7.37 15.56
N VAL A 110 7.58 -6.67 16.66
CA VAL A 110 8.76 -5.80 16.76
C VAL A 110 10.04 -6.63 16.65
N ALA A 111 10.13 -7.75 17.37
CA ALA A 111 11.29 -8.64 17.31
C ALA A 111 11.52 -9.18 15.89
N THR A 112 10.45 -9.56 15.17
CA THR A 112 10.53 -10.05 13.80
C THR A 112 10.94 -8.93 12.84
N LEU A 113 10.31 -7.75 12.93
CA LEU A 113 10.64 -6.59 12.11
C LEU A 113 12.10 -6.16 12.28
N ASP A 114 12.61 -6.19 13.51
CA ASP A 114 13.98 -5.76 13.85
C ASP A 114 15.06 -6.67 13.26
N THR A 115 14.69 -7.83 12.71
CA THR A 115 15.62 -8.66 11.93
C THR A 115 15.77 -8.20 10.48
N LEU A 116 14.91 -7.29 9.98
CA LEU A 116 15.08 -6.68 8.66
C LEU A 116 16.18 -5.62 8.69
N LYS A 117 17.13 -5.74 7.77
CA LYS A 117 18.16 -4.72 7.56
C LYS A 117 17.55 -3.47 6.91
N PRO A 118 18.12 -2.27 7.11
CA PRO A 118 17.64 -1.05 6.44
C PRO A 118 17.59 -1.15 4.91
N GLU A 119 18.51 -1.90 4.30
CA GLU A 119 18.59 -2.08 2.83
C GLU A 119 17.63 -3.15 2.28
N ASP A 120 16.88 -3.84 3.14
CA ASP A 120 16.03 -4.96 2.75
C ASP A 120 14.86 -4.51 1.87
N SER A 121 14.66 -5.14 0.71
CA SER A 121 13.58 -4.79 -0.21
C SER A 121 12.19 -5.07 0.38
N ALA A 122 12.09 -5.91 1.40
CA ALA A 122 10.85 -6.16 2.13
C ALA A 122 10.24 -4.88 2.73
N TRP A 123 11.06 -3.86 3.05
CA TRP A 123 10.55 -2.59 3.59
C TRP A 123 9.45 -1.96 2.73
N GLN A 124 9.54 -2.11 1.40
CA GLN A 124 8.56 -1.59 0.45
C GLN A 124 7.14 -2.17 0.66
N ARG A 125 7.06 -3.36 1.29
CA ARG A 125 5.80 -4.11 1.46
C ARG A 125 5.25 -4.00 2.88
N VAL A 126 6.09 -3.76 3.88
CA VAL A 126 5.72 -3.92 5.30
C VAL A 126 5.22 -2.64 5.97
N PHE A 127 5.43 -1.45 5.36
CA PHE A 127 4.99 -0.18 5.94
C PHE A 127 3.55 -0.14 6.45
N PRO A 128 2.54 -0.69 5.74
CA PRO A 128 1.17 -0.69 6.25
C PRO A 128 1.04 -1.42 7.59
N SER A 129 1.73 -2.56 7.75
CA SER A 129 1.70 -3.34 9.00
C SER A 129 2.44 -2.63 10.13
N VAL A 130 3.59 -2.02 9.84
CA VAL A 130 4.37 -1.26 10.85
C VAL A 130 3.58 -0.03 11.31
N TYR A 131 2.92 0.68 10.40
CA TYR A 131 2.05 1.81 10.72
C TYR A 131 0.82 1.38 11.52
N ALA A 132 0.20 0.25 11.20
CA ALA A 132 -0.92 -0.27 11.98
C ALA A 132 -0.51 -0.58 13.43
N VAL A 133 0.68 -1.14 13.65
CA VAL A 133 1.20 -1.41 14.99
C VAL A 133 1.50 -0.11 15.75
N SER A 134 2.10 0.89 15.11
CA SER A 134 2.38 2.17 15.78
C SER A 134 1.10 2.89 16.23
N ARG A 135 0.05 2.86 15.41
CA ARG A 135 -1.29 3.34 15.75
C ARG A 135 -1.88 2.60 16.95
N ASN A 136 -1.82 1.27 16.92
CA ASN A 136 -2.36 0.44 18.02
C ASN A 136 -1.61 0.65 19.33
N LYS A 137 -0.31 0.92 19.26
CA LYS A 137 0.54 1.25 20.42
C LYS A 137 0.45 2.70 20.87
N GLN A 138 -0.19 3.57 20.09
CA GLN A 138 -0.18 5.03 20.26
C GLN A 138 1.25 5.61 20.32
N ASP A 139 2.16 5.01 19.53
CA ASP A 139 3.58 5.36 19.51
C ASP A 139 4.01 5.74 18.08
N PRO A 140 3.59 6.92 17.58
CA PRO A 140 3.99 7.39 16.26
C PRO A 140 5.49 7.68 16.17
N ASP A 141 6.16 7.96 17.29
CA ASP A 141 7.59 8.24 17.32
C ASP A 141 8.44 7.01 16.98
N TRP A 142 8.06 5.83 17.50
CA TRP A 142 8.70 4.58 17.10
C TRP A 142 8.62 4.34 15.59
N PHE A 143 7.47 4.60 14.97
CA PHE A 143 7.32 4.47 13.52
C PHE A 143 8.18 5.48 12.74
N ILE A 144 8.15 6.75 13.15
CA ILE A 144 8.96 7.81 12.54
C ILE A 144 10.45 7.44 12.58
N GLN A 145 10.95 7.01 13.74
CA GLN A 145 12.35 6.59 13.89
C GLN A 145 12.71 5.42 12.97
N LYS A 146 11.84 4.39 12.88
CA LYS A 146 12.07 3.24 11.98
C LYS A 146 12.13 3.67 10.52
N LEU A 147 11.18 4.51 10.07
CA LEU A 147 11.17 4.95 8.67
C LEU A 147 12.36 5.86 8.35
N GLN A 148 12.75 6.76 9.25
CA GLN A 148 13.92 7.62 9.06
C GLN A 148 15.22 6.82 8.93
N ALA A 149 15.34 5.69 9.63
CA ALA A 149 16.49 4.80 9.50
C ALA A 149 16.52 4.04 8.15
N VAL A 150 15.35 3.74 7.56
CA VAL A 150 15.24 2.93 6.33
C VAL A 150 15.28 3.79 5.06
N LEU A 151 14.63 4.95 5.09
CA LEU A 151 14.45 5.84 3.93
C LEU A 151 15.74 6.14 3.13
N PRO A 152 16.89 6.45 3.78
CA PRO A 152 18.15 6.70 3.06
C PRO A 152 18.64 5.51 2.22
N HIS A 153 18.24 4.29 2.58
CA HIS A 153 18.66 3.05 1.92
C HIS A 153 17.71 2.64 0.79
N MET A 154 16.55 3.27 0.67
CA MET A 154 15.57 2.97 -0.37
C MET A 154 15.96 3.63 -1.70
N LYS A 155 16.16 2.81 -2.72
CA LYS A 155 16.48 3.26 -4.09
C LYS A 155 15.25 3.43 -4.99
N ASP A 156 14.19 2.67 -4.72
CA ASP A 156 12.97 2.74 -5.53
C ASP A 156 12.15 3.99 -5.17
N LYS A 157 11.89 4.82 -6.18
CA LYS A 157 11.19 6.09 -5.99
C LYS A 157 9.74 5.92 -5.53
N LYS A 158 9.02 4.91 -6.03
CA LYS A 158 7.64 4.63 -5.62
C LYS A 158 7.59 4.16 -4.17
N ALA A 159 8.53 3.33 -3.75
CA ALA A 159 8.68 2.91 -2.37
C ALA A 159 9.01 4.09 -1.45
N ARG A 160 9.88 5.01 -1.86
CA ARG A 160 10.16 6.26 -1.12
C ARG A 160 8.91 7.12 -0.99
N ALA A 161 8.14 7.31 -2.07
CA ALA A 161 6.87 8.03 -2.03
C ALA A 161 5.86 7.35 -1.07
N THR A 162 5.76 6.03 -1.11
CA THR A 162 4.91 5.24 -0.20
C THR A 162 5.34 5.40 1.26
N ALA A 163 6.65 5.29 1.55
CA ALA A 163 7.19 5.51 2.88
C ALA A 163 6.88 6.94 3.36
N GLY A 164 7.07 7.94 2.49
CA GLY A 164 6.72 9.33 2.76
C GLY A 164 5.24 9.54 3.08
N LEU A 165 4.33 8.86 2.36
CA LEU A 165 2.89 8.89 2.68
C LEU A 165 2.62 8.44 4.13
N TYR A 166 3.19 7.32 4.57
CA TYR A 166 2.99 6.85 5.95
C TYR A 166 3.73 7.71 6.98
N LEU A 167 4.89 8.25 6.63
CA LEU A 167 5.63 9.18 7.50
C LEU A 167 4.84 10.47 7.73
N GLY A 168 4.27 11.06 6.67
CA GLY A 168 3.42 12.24 6.76
C GLY A 168 2.16 12.00 7.60
N ARG A 169 1.51 10.83 7.42
CA ARG A 169 0.38 10.41 8.28
C ARG A 169 0.77 10.31 9.76
N SER A 170 1.96 9.80 10.06
CA SER A 170 2.46 9.71 11.44
C SER A 170 2.72 11.09 12.06
N TYR A 171 3.13 12.07 11.26
CA TYR A 171 3.21 13.46 11.73
C TYR A 171 1.82 14.09 11.96
N LEU A 172 0.82 13.79 11.13
CA LEU A 172 -0.56 14.20 11.40
C LEU A 172 -1.09 13.61 12.70
N ASP A 173 -0.77 12.35 13.00
CA ASP A 173 -1.12 11.71 14.27
C ASP A 173 -0.48 12.41 15.48
N LYS A 174 0.70 12.99 15.29
CA LYS A 174 1.38 13.86 16.26
C LYS A 174 0.86 15.29 16.28
N LYS A 175 -0.11 15.64 15.44
CA LYS A 175 -0.62 17.01 15.22
C LYS A 175 0.47 17.99 14.72
N ASP A 176 1.51 17.48 14.06
CA ASP A 176 2.59 18.27 13.46
C ASP A 176 2.29 18.49 11.97
N GLN A 177 1.38 19.45 11.69
CA GLN A 177 0.89 19.73 10.34
C GLN A 177 2.00 20.20 9.40
N ASP A 178 2.93 21.03 9.89
CA ASP A 178 4.02 21.56 9.09
C ASP A 178 4.97 20.44 8.61
N LYS A 179 5.36 19.52 9.50
CA LYS A 179 6.18 18.37 9.08
C LYS A 179 5.41 17.40 8.19
N ALA A 180 4.13 17.16 8.48
CA ALA A 180 3.31 16.30 7.63
C ALA A 180 3.26 16.84 6.20
N LYS A 181 2.99 18.13 6.04
CA LYS A 181 2.96 18.82 4.74
C LYS A 181 4.31 18.70 4.01
N ALA A 182 5.41 19.04 4.68
CA ALA A 182 6.74 18.97 4.08
C ALA A 182 7.11 17.56 3.59
N VAL A 183 6.73 16.52 4.37
CA VAL A 183 6.95 15.12 3.98
C VAL A 183 6.07 14.73 2.79
N PHE A 184 4.80 15.14 2.77
CA PHE A 184 3.92 14.88 1.62
C PHE A 184 4.46 15.57 0.35
N GLU A 185 4.85 16.83 0.41
CA GLU A 185 5.41 17.53 -0.75
C GLU A 185 6.67 16.82 -1.30
N THR A 186 7.56 16.38 -0.41
CA THR A 186 8.74 15.60 -0.78
C THR A 186 8.35 14.27 -1.44
N ALA A 187 7.38 13.54 -0.86
CA ALA A 187 6.94 12.26 -1.37
C ALA A 187 6.23 12.35 -2.74
N ALA A 188 5.50 13.44 -2.99
CA ALA A 188 4.90 13.71 -4.31
C ALA A 188 5.96 13.96 -5.39
N GLN A 189 7.09 14.60 -5.03
CA GLN A 189 8.20 14.85 -5.95
C GLN A 189 8.99 13.58 -6.29
N GLU A 190 8.99 12.56 -5.44
CA GLU A 190 9.65 11.28 -5.69
C GLU A 190 8.95 10.50 -6.84
N ALA A 191 7.62 10.53 -6.90
CA ALA A 191 6.84 9.78 -7.89
C ALA A 191 5.65 10.61 -8.43
N PRO A 192 5.90 11.72 -9.16
CA PRO A 192 4.87 12.69 -9.55
C PRO A 192 3.79 12.10 -10.48
N ASP A 193 4.13 11.08 -11.28
CA ASP A 193 3.23 10.46 -12.24
C ASP A 193 2.66 9.12 -11.75
N SER A 194 2.63 8.89 -10.44
CA SER A 194 2.13 7.64 -9.84
C SER A 194 0.90 7.86 -8.97
N GLU A 195 0.11 6.80 -8.79
CA GLU A 195 -1.05 6.82 -7.89
C GLU A 195 -0.62 7.23 -6.46
N GLU A 196 0.57 6.83 -6.04
CA GLU A 196 1.18 7.25 -4.78
C GLU A 196 1.44 8.76 -4.74
N GLY A 197 2.00 9.35 -5.80
CA GLY A 197 2.18 10.80 -5.92
C GLY A 197 0.85 11.57 -5.87
N ASP A 198 -0.17 11.09 -6.59
CA ASP A 198 -1.52 11.65 -6.58
C ASP A 198 -2.16 11.59 -5.18
N ASN A 199 -2.08 10.41 -4.53
CA ASN A 199 -2.61 10.20 -3.19
C ASN A 199 -1.93 11.10 -2.17
N VAL A 200 -0.62 11.30 -2.30
CA VAL A 200 0.14 12.22 -1.46
C VAL A 200 -0.26 13.67 -1.71
N GLY A 201 -0.39 14.09 -2.98
CA GLY A 201 -0.82 15.44 -3.36
C GLY A 201 -2.18 15.82 -2.76
N ARG A 202 -3.16 14.91 -2.82
CA ARG A 202 -4.49 15.11 -2.20
C ARG A 202 -4.41 15.27 -0.68
N ASN A 203 -3.57 14.47 -0.01
CA ASN A 203 -3.41 14.57 1.44
C ASN A 203 -2.72 15.88 1.85
N SER A 204 -1.77 16.37 1.06
CA SER A 204 -1.15 17.69 1.29
C SER A 204 -2.18 18.81 1.22
N SER A 205 -3.04 18.84 0.18
CA SER A 205 -4.08 19.85 0.03
C SER A 205 -5.10 19.86 1.17
N ASN A 206 -5.50 18.69 1.67
CA ASN A 206 -6.46 18.57 2.77
C ASN A 206 -5.87 18.90 4.14
N SER A 207 -4.55 18.84 4.29
CA SER A 207 -3.88 19.17 5.56
C SER A 207 -3.73 20.68 5.82
N CYS A 208 -4.07 21.51 4.83
CA CYS A 208 -3.97 22.98 4.89
C CYS A 208 -5.29 23.68 5.27
N THR A 209 -6.36 22.93 5.56
CA THR A 209 -7.67 23.44 6.01
C THR A 209 -7.90 23.11 7.48
#